data_AF-A0A7R9YJ65-F1
#
_entry.id   AF-A0A7R9YJ65-F1
#
_cell.length_a   1.000
_cell.length_b   1.000
_cell.length_c   1.000
_cell.angle_alpha   90.00
_cell.angle_beta   90.00
_cell.angle_gamma   90.00
#
_symmetry.space_group_name_H-M   'P 1'
#
loop_
_entity.id
_entity.type
_entity.pdbx_description
1 polymer ?
#
loop_
_entity_poly.entity_id
_entity_poly.type
_entity_poly.pdbx_seq_one_letter_code
_entity_poly.pdbx_strand_id
1 'polypeptide(L)'
;IIIFRQWLARYAGGGVPWVGSTELPPRSHDGDRLFDVYESHTKNCRYCLAALQNVRRAKVGAFVGAALIVLARASIGAIPSALLAGAATLTGALLAKLEQLFFKYEFSHASNH
;
A
#
# COMPACT_ATOMS: atom_id res chain seq x y z
N ILE A 1 27.67 0.35 7.36
CA ILE A 1 27.49 1.39 8.40
C ILE A 1 28.84 1.85 9.01
N ILE A 2 29.80 0.95 9.29
CA ILE A 2 31.12 1.34 9.85
C ILE A 2 31.96 2.18 8.86
N ILE A 3 32.04 1.79 7.58
CA ILE A 3 32.81 2.53 6.56
C ILE A 3 32.31 3.98 6.41
N PHE A 4 31.00 4.18 6.38
CA PHE A 4 30.41 5.52 6.32
C PHE A 4 30.76 6.37 7.55
N ARG A 5 30.73 5.77 8.75
CA ARG A 5 31.15 6.45 9.99
C ARG A 5 32.64 6.81 9.98
N GLN A 6 33.51 5.92 9.47
CA GLN A 6 34.94 6.19 9.31
C GLN A 6 35.22 7.29 8.27
N TRP A 7 34.47 7.31 7.18
CA TRP A 7 34.54 8.37 6.17
C TRP A 7 34.12 9.73 6.77
N LEU A 8 33.02 9.79 7.52
CA LEU A 8 32.58 11.00 8.23
C LEU A 8 33.63 11.50 9.23
N ALA A 9 34.25 10.59 9.99
CA ALA A 9 35.33 10.94 10.91
C ALA A 9 36.53 11.55 10.18
N ARG A 10 36.95 10.95 9.06
CA ARG A 10 38.14 11.36 8.31
C ARG A 10 37.94 12.65 7.53
N TYR A 11 36.77 12.84 6.90
CA TYR A 11 36.56 13.92 5.94
C TYR A 11 35.64 15.03 6.44
N ALA A 12 34.80 14.77 7.43
CA ALA A 12 33.92 15.78 8.04
C ALA A 12 34.30 16.10 9.50
N GLY A 13 35.36 15.50 10.04
CA GLY A 13 35.78 15.73 11.43
C GLY A 13 34.85 15.06 12.46
N GLY A 14 34.11 14.02 12.07
CA GLY A 14 33.25 13.24 12.98
C GLY A 14 31.81 13.73 13.09
N GLY A 15 31.46 14.81 12.40
CA GLY A 15 30.10 15.36 12.32
C GLY A 15 29.95 16.27 11.11
N VAL A 16 28.76 16.83 10.89
CA VAL A 16 28.56 17.87 9.88
C VAL A 16 28.34 19.18 10.65
N PRO A 17 29.11 20.25 10.40
CA PRO A 17 28.90 21.54 11.05
C PRO A 17 27.63 22.19 10.49
N TRP A 18 26.48 21.79 11.02
CA TRP A 18 25.19 22.33 10.64
C TRP A 18 25.11 23.80 11.08
N VAL A 19 24.84 24.68 10.12
CA VAL A 19 24.63 26.09 10.38
C VAL A 19 23.16 26.30 10.72
N GLY A 20 22.85 26.80 11.91
CA GLY A 20 21.48 27.04 12.37
C GLY A 20 21.13 26.36 13.69
N SER A 21 19.84 26.36 14.05
CA SER A 21 19.35 25.66 15.25
C SER A 21 19.51 24.15 15.10
N THR A 22 19.99 23.50 16.15
CA THR A 22 20.03 22.04 16.27
C THR A 22 18.70 21.46 16.74
N GLU A 23 17.70 22.30 17.05
CA GLU A 23 16.38 21.84 17.44
C GLU A 23 15.69 21.18 16.24
N LEU A 24 15.42 19.89 16.39
CA LEU A 24 14.64 19.16 15.40
C LEU A 24 13.19 19.65 15.46
N PRO A 25 12.51 19.76 14.31
CA PRO A 25 11.08 20.00 14.31
C PRO A 25 10.38 18.86 15.07
N PRO A 26 9.18 19.13 15.64
CA PRO A 26 8.40 18.10 16.31
C PRO A 26 8.26 16.89 15.40
N ARG A 27 8.55 15.70 15.96
CA ARG A 27 8.39 14.46 15.21
C ARG A 27 6.94 14.38 14.74
N SER A 28 6.75 14.28 13.43
CA SER A 28 5.43 13.96 12.88
C SER A 28 5.06 12.56 13.36
N HIS A 29 3.92 12.42 14.02
CA HIS A 29 3.31 11.13 14.34
C HIS A 29 2.15 10.80 13.37
N ASP A 30 1.97 11.64 12.35
CA ASP A 30 0.97 11.43 11.32
C ASP A 30 1.45 10.34 10.35
N GLY A 31 1.07 9.09 10.66
CA GLY A 31 1.38 7.90 9.87
C GLY A 31 0.85 7.98 8.44
N ASP A 32 -0.18 8.77 8.18
CA ASP A 32 -0.73 8.92 6.83
C ASP A 32 0.22 9.73 5.96
N ARG A 33 0.87 10.77 6.52
CA ARG A 33 1.92 11.52 5.81
C ARG A 33 3.23 10.76 5.67
N LEU A 34 3.61 10.01 6.70
CA LEU A 34 4.88 9.26 6.72
C LEU A 34 4.88 8.07 5.77
N PHE A 35 3.73 7.40 5.63
CA PHE A 35 3.60 6.19 4.84
C PHE A 35 2.77 6.38 3.57
N ASP A 36 2.62 7.62 3.08
CA ASP A 36 1.96 7.92 1.81
C ASP A 36 2.82 7.44 0.62
N VAL A 37 2.61 6.18 0.24
CA VAL A 37 3.25 5.57 -0.92
C VAL A 37 2.67 6.13 -2.22
N TYR A 38 1.41 6.58 -2.19
CA TYR A 38 0.75 7.05 -3.40
C TYR A 38 1.36 8.35 -3.91
N GLU A 39 1.47 9.34 -3.03
CA GLU A 39 2.03 10.65 -3.35
C GLU A 39 3.54 10.59 -3.58
N SER A 40 4.26 9.79 -2.81
CA SER A 40 5.73 9.67 -2.93
C SER A 40 6.18 8.85 -4.14
N HIS A 41 5.39 7.86 -4.57
CA HIS A 41 5.82 6.90 -5.60
C HIS A 41 4.73 6.54 -6.61
N THR A 42 3.61 5.95 -6.19
CA THR A 42 2.65 5.28 -7.09
C THR A 42 2.15 6.22 -8.19
N LYS A 43 1.81 7.47 -7.87
CA LYS A 43 1.28 8.43 -8.85
C LYS A 43 2.30 8.82 -9.93
N ASN A 44 3.59 8.77 -9.61
CA ASN A 44 4.68 9.23 -10.49
C ASN A 44 5.31 8.07 -11.28
N CYS A 45 5.04 6.82 -10.91
CA CYS A 45 5.56 5.63 -11.58
C CYS A 45 4.49 5.03 -12.52
N ARG A 46 4.75 5.07 -13.83
CA ARG A 46 3.81 4.55 -14.84
C ARG A 46 3.38 3.09 -14.62
N TYR A 47 4.30 2.25 -14.14
CA TYR A 47 4.04 0.81 -13.94
C TYR A 47 3.17 0.57 -12.70
N CYS A 48 3.49 1.23 -11.58
CA CYS A 48 2.72 1.12 -10.35
C CYS A 48 1.33 1.75 -10.51
N LEU A 49 1.23 2.89 -11.21
CA LEU A 49 -0.06 3.51 -11.52
C LEU A 49 -0.92 2.60 -12.41
N ALA A 50 -0.34 2.01 -13.46
CA ALA A 50 -1.05 1.06 -14.31
C ALA A 50 -1.50 -0.19 -13.52
N ALA A 51 -0.65 -0.73 -12.64
CA ALA A 51 -1.00 -1.83 -11.76
C ALA A 51 -2.17 -1.47 -10.83
N LEU A 52 -2.15 -0.30 -10.18
CA LEU A 52 -3.24 0.20 -9.35
C LEU A 52 -4.55 0.30 -10.13
N GLN A 53 -4.50 0.85 -11.34
CA GLN A 53 -5.69 0.96 -12.21
C GLN A 53 -6.24 -0.42 -12.61
N ASN A 54 -5.37 -1.39 -12.87
CA ASN A 54 -5.77 -2.76 -13.19
C ASN A 54 -6.40 -3.46 -11.98
N VAL A 55 -5.82 -3.30 -10.79
CA VAL A 55 -6.40 -3.81 -9.53
C VAL A 55 -7.79 -3.20 -9.29
N ARG A 56 -7.95 -1.89 -9.49
CA ARG A 56 -9.26 -1.23 -9.38
C ARG A 56 -10.30 -1.80 -10.35
N ARG A 57 -9.92 -1.98 -11.62
CA ARG A 57 -10.79 -2.59 -12.64
C ARG A 57 -11.18 -4.02 -12.27
N ALA A 58 -10.21 -4.84 -11.85
CA ALA A 58 -10.45 -6.20 -11.41
C ALA A 58 -11.37 -6.26 -10.17
N LYS A 59 -11.17 -5.36 -9.20
CA LYS A 59 -11.98 -5.25 -7.99
C LYS A 59 -13.44 -4.95 -8.34
N VAL A 60 -13.67 -3.94 -9.18
CA VAL A 60 -15.02 -3.59 -9.65
C VAL A 60 -15.63 -4.76 -10.41
N GLY A 61 -14.86 -5.38 -11.31
CA GLY A 61 -15.30 -6.57 -12.05
C GLY A 61 -15.71 -7.73 -11.13
N ALA A 62 -14.98 -7.96 -10.05
CA ALA A 62 -15.30 -9.01 -9.07
C ALA A 62 -16.63 -8.74 -8.35
N PHE A 63 -16.87 -7.51 -7.89
CA PHE A 63 -18.13 -7.15 -7.23
C PHE A 63 -19.32 -7.13 -8.20
N VAL A 64 -19.15 -6.58 -9.40
CA VAL A 64 -20.18 -6.61 -10.45
C VAL A 64 -20.49 -8.05 -10.84
N GLY A 65 -19.47 -8.89 -11.03
CA GLY A 65 -19.62 -10.31 -11.30
C GLY A 65 -20.39 -11.04 -10.21
N ALA A 66 -20.07 -10.80 -8.93
CA ALA A 66 -20.80 -11.35 -7.81
C ALA A 66 -22.30 -10.97 -7.85
N ALA A 67 -22.61 -9.70 -8.10
CA ALA A 67 -23.99 -9.22 -8.22
C ALA A 67 -24.73 -9.90 -9.39
N LEU A 68 -24.10 -10.02 -10.55
CA LEU A 68 -24.68 -10.69 -11.71
C LEU A 68 -24.96 -12.17 -11.45
N ILE A 69 -24.05 -12.89 -10.77
CA ILE A 69 -24.24 -14.29 -10.39
C ILE A 69 -25.47 -14.46 -9.49
N VAL A 70 -25.66 -13.55 -8.52
CA VAL A 70 -26.83 -13.57 -7.63
C VAL A 70 -28.12 -13.31 -8.40
N LEU A 71 -28.12 -12.33 -9.31
CA LEU A 71 -29.29 -12.01 -10.14
C LEU A 71 -29.65 -13.15 -11.11
N ALA A 72 -28.65 -13.83 -11.66
CA ALA A 72 -28.82 -14.94 -12.59
C ALA A 72 -29.05 -16.31 -11.90
N ARG A 73 -29.32 -16.35 -10.59
CA ARG A 73 -29.48 -17.59 -9.80
C ARG A 73 -30.47 -18.59 -10.40
N ALA A 74 -31.55 -18.09 -11.01
CA ALA A 74 -32.60 -18.93 -11.62
C ALA A 74 -32.08 -19.69 -12.85
N SER A 75 -31.06 -19.16 -13.52
CA SER A 75 -30.46 -19.68 -14.75
C SER A 75 -29.25 -20.59 -14.48
N ILE A 76 -28.64 -20.49 -13.29
CA ILE A 76 -27.36 -21.15 -12.92
C ILE A 76 -27.59 -22.31 -11.93
N GLY A 77 -28.80 -22.46 -11.40
CA GLY A 77 -29.14 -23.45 -10.37
C GLY A 77 -28.75 -22.97 -8.96
N ALA A 78 -29.50 -23.41 -7.95
CA ALA A 78 -29.47 -22.81 -6.60
C ALA A 78 -28.19 -23.07 -5.79
N ILE A 79 -27.42 -24.13 -6.10
CA ILE A 79 -26.29 -24.59 -5.28
C ILE A 79 -24.92 -24.03 -5.73
N PRO A 80 -24.60 -23.84 -7.03
CA PRO A 80 -23.33 -23.21 -7.43
C PRO A 80 -23.32 -21.67 -7.35
N SER A 81 -24.47 -20.98 -7.46
CA SER A 81 -24.49 -19.51 -7.54
C SER A 81 -24.00 -18.83 -6.25
N ALA A 82 -24.35 -19.36 -5.08
CA ALA A 82 -23.92 -18.80 -3.79
C ALA A 82 -22.40 -18.95 -3.59
N LEU A 83 -21.84 -20.11 -3.94
CA LEU A 83 -20.40 -20.36 -3.86
C LEU A 83 -19.62 -19.44 -4.81
N LEU A 84 -20.09 -19.31 -6.06
CA LEU A 84 -19.46 -18.47 -7.07
C LEU A 84 -19.52 -16.97 -6.70
N ALA A 85 -20.68 -16.50 -6.25
CA ALA A 85 -20.82 -15.12 -5.77
C ALA A 85 -19.96 -14.86 -4.53
N GLY A 86 -19.88 -15.83 -3.61
CA GLY A 86 -19.00 -15.77 -2.44
C GLY A 86 -17.53 -15.68 -2.83
N ALA A 87 -17.06 -16.53 -3.74
CA ALA A 87 -15.68 -16.49 -4.24
C ALA A 87 -15.34 -15.18 -4.94
N ALA A 88 -16.25 -14.66 -5.77
CA ALA A 88 -16.08 -13.36 -6.42
C ALA A 88 -16.03 -12.21 -5.40
N THR A 89 -16.88 -12.24 -4.37
CA THR A 89 -16.88 -11.23 -3.30
C THR A 89 -15.57 -11.27 -2.49
N LEU A 90 -15.10 -12.46 -2.12
CA LEU A 90 -13.82 -12.64 -1.42
C LEU A 90 -12.65 -12.12 -2.27
N THR A 91 -12.66 -12.42 -3.57
CA THR A 91 -11.66 -11.90 -4.51
C THR A 91 -11.69 -10.36 -4.54
N GLY A 92 -12.87 -9.75 -4.62
CA GLY A 92 -13.03 -8.30 -4.55
C GLY A 92 -12.49 -7.71 -3.25
N ALA A 93 -12.73 -8.36 -2.11
CA ALA A 93 -12.20 -7.94 -0.80
C ALA A 93 -10.66 -8.04 -0.73
N LEU A 94 -10.07 -9.11 -1.26
CA LEU A 94 -8.62 -9.28 -1.35
C LEU A 94 -7.99 -8.22 -2.27
N LEU A 95 -8.64 -7.93 -3.41
CA LEU A 95 -8.20 -6.85 -4.30
C LEU A 95 -8.32 -5.47 -3.65
N ALA A 96 -9.32 -5.24 -2.80
CA ALA A 96 -9.42 -4.00 -2.01
C ALA A 96 -8.26 -3.87 -1.01
N LYS A 97 -7.84 -4.98 -0.39
CA LYS A 97 -6.65 -5.01 0.48
C LYS A 97 -5.36 -4.77 -0.30
N LEU A 98 -5.23 -5.38 -1.48
CA LEU A 98 -4.09 -5.14 -2.37
C LEU A 98 -4.04 -3.67 -2.82
N GLU A 99 -5.19 -3.06 -3.15
CA GLU A 99 -5.27 -1.64 -3.49
C GLU A 99 -4.76 -0.74 -2.36
N GLN A 100 -5.07 -1.04 -1.09
CA GLN A 100 -4.61 -0.23 0.05
C GLN A 100 -3.08 -0.16 0.15
N LEU A 101 -2.37 -1.21 -0.25
CA LEU A 101 -0.90 -1.24 -0.23
C LEU A 101 -0.26 -0.22 -1.19
N PHE A 102 -1.00 0.28 -2.19
CA PHE A 102 -0.52 1.34 -3.08
C PHE A 102 -0.61 2.74 -2.46
N PHE A 103 -1.35 2.88 -1.35
CA PHE A 103 -1.55 4.14 -0.63
C PHE A 103 -0.74 4.18 0.65
N LYS A 104 -0.84 3.14 1.48
CA LYS A 104 -0.20 3.10 2.78
C LYS A 104 0.52 1.78 2.98
N TYR A 105 1.81 1.87 3.31
CA TYR A 105 2.61 0.73 3.72
C TYR A 105 3.28 1.04 5.06
N GLU A 106 2.65 0.60 6.14
CA GLU A 106 3.14 0.84 7.50
C GLU A 106 4.08 -0.30 7.93
N PHE A 107 5.32 0.06 8.27
CA PHE A 107 6.28 -0.88 8.85
C PHE A 107 6.20 -0.77 10.38
N SER A 108 5.45 -1.66 11.03
CA SER A 108 5.53 -1.81 12.48
C SER A 108 6.81 -2.55 12.84
N HIS A 109 7.85 -1.81 13.21
CA HIS A 109 9.01 -2.37 13.91
C HIS A 109 8.76 -2.55 15.41
N ALA A 110 7.55 -2.19 15.87
CA ALA A 110 7.22 -2.13 17.29
C ALA A 110 7.16 -3.51 17.94
N SER A 111 7.13 -4.63 17.21
CA SER A 111 7.05 -5.99 17.75
C SER A 111 8.36 -6.79 17.68
N ASN A 112 9.49 -6.13 17.38
CA ASN A 112 10.81 -6.77 17.27
C ASN A 112 11.66 -6.52 18.54
N HIS A 113 11.05 -6.74 19.71
CA HIS A 113 11.69 -6.64 21.02
C HIS A 113 11.76 -7.99 21.70
#